data_AF-A0A1H6ZW61-F1
#
_entry.id   AF-A0A1H6ZW61-F1
#
_cell.length_a   1.000
_cell.length_b   1.000
_cell.length_c   1.000
_cell.angle_alpha   90.00
_cell.angle_beta   90.00
_cell.angle_gamma   90.00
#
_symmetry.space_group_name_H-M   'P 1'
#
loop_
_entity.id
_entity.type
_entity.pdbx_description
1 polymer ?
#
loop_
_entity_poly.entity_id
_entity_poly.type
_entity_poly.pdbx_seq_one_letter_code
_entity_poly.pdbx_strand_id
1 'polypeptide(L)'
;MVSKDSGEKTEQATPQRMKKLRREGSLQRSQDLSAWLVIGSVVVVLPLVISQGGESAHAQLARVDAIAAAPDPLVAAEMLGDALLSILTTLGPALAVAVIAAIAAAAAQGGIRFAPKKLKPTVKHFSPKEGAKKLFGGQAWWNGAKAALKAAAIGVVLYLVVQGVVPVLIGSGVHSLQATLDIAIDGAMTLVRTAVIAGFVLAGLDALVVMKRNRKQTRMSKKEIKDEHKQAEGDPHIKGQRRQRQIEMSRNRMMAEVANADVVMVNPTHVAVALRYEPGTGAPRVIAKGRGHIAARIREKAAEAQVPMVQDVPLARALHDACEVGQEIPAHLYAAVARVLAFVMALKRRGAATGLHRDPEAEAVPS
;
A
#
# COMPACT_ATOMS: atom_id res chain seq x y z
N MET A 1 21.14 -6.51 -26.46
CA MET A 1 20.66 -5.16 -26.10
C MET A 1 19.14 -5.17 -26.18
N VAL A 2 18.43 -5.21 -25.04
CA VAL A 2 16.96 -5.12 -25.04
C VAL A 2 16.59 -3.66 -25.25
N SER A 3 15.95 -3.37 -26.37
CA SER A 3 15.44 -2.07 -26.77
C SER A 3 14.64 -1.49 -25.62
N LYS A 4 15.17 -0.41 -25.05
CA LYS A 4 14.58 0.34 -23.95
C LYS A 4 13.46 1.20 -24.53
N ASP A 5 12.43 0.55 -25.06
CA ASP A 5 11.20 1.21 -25.52
C ASP A 5 10.46 1.70 -24.27
N SER A 6 10.97 2.80 -23.74
CA SER A 6 10.41 3.56 -22.64
C SER A 6 9.45 4.54 -23.31
N GLY A 7 8.31 4.02 -23.75
CA GLY A 7 7.23 4.85 -24.28
C GLY A 7 6.98 6.06 -23.38
N GLU A 8 6.61 7.18 -23.99
CA GLU A 8 6.48 8.45 -23.29
C GLU A 8 5.59 8.32 -22.04
N LYS A 9 6.05 8.90 -20.92
CA LYS A 9 5.35 8.81 -19.63
C LYS A 9 4.18 9.78 -19.59
N THR A 10 3.06 9.35 -20.14
CA THR A 10 1.84 10.15 -20.26
C THR A 10 0.77 9.76 -19.25
N GLU A 11 0.79 8.52 -18.77
CA GLU A 11 -0.27 7.95 -17.92
C GLU A 11 -0.13 8.35 -16.45
N GLN A 12 -1.25 8.34 -15.74
CA GLN A 12 -1.28 8.62 -14.30
C GLN A 12 -0.67 7.46 -13.50
N ALA A 13 -0.09 7.79 -12.34
CA ALA A 13 0.49 6.79 -11.46
C ALA A 13 -0.60 5.88 -10.86
N THR A 14 -0.38 4.57 -10.87
CA THR A 14 -1.26 3.63 -10.17
C THR A 14 -1.19 3.83 -8.64
N PRO A 15 -2.18 3.35 -7.87
CA PRO A 15 -2.14 3.40 -6.40
C PRO A 15 -0.92 2.67 -5.82
N GLN A 16 -0.52 1.56 -6.43
CA GLN A 16 0.65 0.78 -6.01
C GLN A 16 1.96 1.56 -6.24
N ARG A 17 2.14 2.16 -7.41
CA ARG A 17 3.26 3.06 -7.70
C ARG A 17 3.32 4.22 -6.71
N MET A 18 2.18 4.87 -6.45
CA MET A 18 2.10 5.96 -5.49
C MET A 18 2.50 5.50 -4.09
N LYS A 19 2.03 4.33 -3.64
CA LYS A 19 2.41 3.72 -2.35
C LYS A 19 3.91 3.44 -2.28
N LYS A 20 4.52 2.96 -3.37
CA LYS A 20 5.97 2.72 -3.47
C LYS A 20 6.78 4.02 -3.40
N LEU A 21 6.44 5.03 -4.20
CA LEU A 21 7.12 6.33 -4.19
C LEU A 21 7.04 7.00 -2.80
N ARG A 22 5.87 6.89 -2.18
CA ARG A 22 5.62 7.31 -0.80
C ARG A 22 6.49 6.55 0.20
N ARG A 23 6.62 5.21 0.09
CA ARG A 23 7.48 4.38 0.97
C ARG A 23 8.97 4.68 0.81
N GLU A 24 9.41 4.96 -0.41
CA GLU A 24 10.81 5.29 -0.72
C GLU A 24 11.16 6.75 -0.38
N GLY A 25 10.14 7.59 -0.15
CA GLY A 25 10.32 9.02 0.11
C GLY A 25 10.98 9.73 -1.07
N SER A 26 10.51 9.42 -2.28
CA SER A 26 11.00 9.98 -3.55
C SER A 26 10.17 11.16 -4.06
N LEU A 27 9.03 11.44 -3.42
CA LEU A 27 8.24 12.65 -3.65
C LEU A 27 8.94 13.85 -3.00
N GLN A 28 9.04 14.95 -3.75
CA GLN A 28 9.60 16.20 -3.26
C GLN A 28 8.61 16.90 -2.34
N ARG A 29 9.13 17.66 -1.37
CA ARG A 29 8.36 18.48 -0.43
C ARG A 29 8.70 19.95 -0.65
N SER A 30 7.75 20.85 -0.43
CA SER A 30 7.99 22.29 -0.42
C SER A 30 8.57 22.67 0.94
N GLN A 31 9.86 22.99 0.94
CA GLN A 31 10.57 23.39 2.16
C GLN A 31 10.08 24.76 2.65
N ASP A 32 9.82 25.67 1.72
CA ASP A 32 9.28 27.01 2.01
C ASP A 32 7.92 26.95 2.70
N LEU A 33 7.01 26.10 2.21
CA LEU A 33 5.71 25.95 2.87
C LEU A 33 5.84 25.45 4.31
N SER A 34 6.74 24.50 4.57
CA SER A 34 6.99 24.05 5.94
C SER A 34 7.58 25.16 6.81
N ALA A 35 8.55 25.91 6.28
CA ALA A 35 9.20 27.00 7.02
C ALA A 35 8.20 28.11 7.37
N TRP A 36 7.41 28.57 6.40
CA TRP A 36 6.43 29.63 6.63
C TRP A 36 5.24 29.20 7.50
N LEU A 37 4.84 27.93 7.45
CA LEU A 37 3.86 27.39 8.42
C LEU A 37 4.37 27.49 9.86
N VAL A 38 5.63 27.12 10.10
CA VAL A 38 6.24 27.23 11.44
C VAL A 38 6.37 28.69 11.87
N ILE A 39 6.96 29.54 11.02
CA ILE A 39 7.14 30.97 11.31
C ILE A 39 5.78 31.64 11.57
N GLY A 40 4.80 31.42 10.70
CA GLY A 40 3.47 32.01 10.84
C GLY A 40 2.76 31.54 12.11
N SER A 41 2.90 30.27 12.50
CA SER A 41 2.31 29.75 13.74
C SER A 41 2.94 30.40 14.98
N VAL A 42 4.25 30.61 14.97
CA VAL A 42 4.95 31.33 16.05
C VAL A 42 4.51 32.79 16.12
N VAL A 43 4.33 33.45 14.97
CA VAL A 43 3.87 34.86 14.91
C VAL A 43 2.46 35.04 15.49
N VAL A 44 1.58 34.04 15.37
CA VAL A 44 0.24 34.08 16.01
C VAL A 44 0.34 34.12 17.54
N VAL A 45 1.32 33.41 18.11
CA VAL A 45 1.52 33.33 19.57
C VAL A 45 2.44 34.45 20.09
N LEU A 46 3.13 35.15 19.20
CA LEU A 46 4.12 36.16 19.55
C LEU A 46 3.61 37.25 20.51
N PRO A 47 2.37 37.79 20.40
CA PRO A 47 1.86 38.76 21.37
C PRO A 47 1.82 38.22 22.81
N LEU A 48 1.46 36.95 22.98
CA LEU A 48 1.45 36.27 24.28
C LEU A 48 2.87 36.16 24.85
N VAL A 49 3.84 35.80 24.00
CA VAL A 49 5.25 35.71 24.40
C VAL A 49 5.79 37.08 24.82
N ILE A 50 5.47 38.13 24.06
CA ILE A 50 5.88 39.50 24.38
C ILE A 50 5.25 39.96 25.69
N SER A 51 3.95 39.73 25.90
CA SER A 51 3.27 40.15 27.12
C SER A 51 3.80 39.41 28.36
N GLN A 52 3.93 38.08 28.29
CA GLN A 52 4.45 37.28 29.40
C GLN A 52 5.92 37.59 29.71
N GLY A 53 6.73 37.79 28.66
CA GLY A 53 8.12 38.19 28.80
C GLY A 53 8.25 39.58 29.41
N GLY A 54 7.42 40.53 28.99
CA GLY A 54 7.34 41.87 29.56
C GLY A 54 6.95 41.85 31.04
N GLU A 55 5.88 41.15 31.40
CA GLU A 55 5.43 40.99 32.79
C GLU A 55 6.51 40.34 33.66
N SER A 56 7.14 39.27 33.16
CA SER A 56 8.23 38.57 33.87
C SER A 56 9.44 39.47 34.08
N ALA A 57 9.84 40.21 33.04
CA ALA A 57 10.96 41.15 33.12
C ALA A 57 10.67 42.31 34.10
N HIS A 58 9.45 42.87 34.06
CA HIS A 58 9.03 43.90 35.01
C HIS A 58 9.02 43.40 36.45
N ALA A 59 8.47 42.21 36.70
CA ALA A 59 8.43 41.60 38.02
C ALA A 59 9.85 41.32 38.57
N GLN A 60 10.76 40.87 37.71
CA GLN A 60 12.15 40.63 38.08
C GLN A 60 12.88 41.94 38.39
N LEU A 61 12.77 42.95 37.52
CA LEU A 61 13.41 44.25 37.72
C LEU A 61 12.90 44.95 38.99
N ALA A 62 11.60 44.89 39.27
CA ALA A 62 11.02 45.49 40.48
C ALA A 62 11.57 44.87 41.78
N ARG A 63 12.07 43.63 41.75
CA ARG A 63 12.66 42.96 42.91
C ARG A 63 14.18 43.21 43.04
N VAL A 64 14.84 43.71 41.99
CA VAL A 64 16.30 43.96 42.02
C VAL A 64 16.65 45.02 43.07
N ASP A 65 15.90 46.12 43.13
CA ASP A 65 16.16 47.21 44.09
C ASP A 65 16.01 46.73 45.54
N ALA A 66 15.03 45.88 45.81
CA ALA A 66 14.79 45.30 47.14
C ALA A 66 15.94 44.39 47.60
N ILE A 67 16.51 43.60 46.68
CA ILE A 67 17.64 42.71 46.97
C ILE A 67 18.96 43.49 47.06
N ALA A 68 19.13 44.52 46.23
CA ALA A 68 20.28 45.41 46.32
C ALA A 68 20.32 46.13 47.68
N ALA A 69 19.15 46.48 48.23
CA ALA A 69 19.04 47.10 49.54
C ALA A 69 19.33 46.13 50.71
N ALA A 70 19.03 44.84 50.56
CA ALA A 70 19.29 43.81 51.57
C ALA A 70 19.78 42.50 50.90
N PRO A 71 21.11 42.38 50.64
CA PRO A 71 21.65 41.25 49.91
C PRO A 71 21.56 39.94 50.71
N ASP A 72 20.69 39.03 50.29
CA ASP A 72 20.58 37.66 50.79
C ASP A 72 20.86 36.64 49.66
N PRO A 73 21.90 35.80 49.78
CA PRO A 73 22.22 34.77 48.79
C PRO A 73 21.09 33.78 48.50
N LEU A 74 20.25 33.45 49.50
CA LEU A 74 19.15 32.50 49.32
C LEU A 74 18.04 33.11 48.47
N VAL A 75 17.66 34.35 48.76
CA VAL A 75 16.66 35.12 47.99
C VAL A 75 17.15 35.37 46.56
N ALA A 76 18.44 35.66 46.38
CA ALA A 76 19.04 35.82 45.05
C ALA A 76 19.00 34.50 44.25
N ALA A 77 19.22 33.36 44.89
CA ALA A 77 19.12 32.05 44.24
C ALA A 77 17.68 31.69 43.84
N GLU A 78 16.69 32.00 44.69
CA GLU A 78 15.26 31.83 44.38
C GLU A 78 14.85 32.71 43.19
N MET A 79 15.27 33.97 43.16
CA MET A 79 15.02 34.88 42.03
C MET A 79 15.61 34.35 40.72
N LEU A 80 16.81 33.78 40.77
CA LEU A 80 17.42 33.16 39.60
C LEU A 80 16.60 31.94 39.14
N GLY A 81 16.10 31.13 40.08
CA GLY A 81 15.19 30.02 39.80
C GLY A 81 13.89 30.47 39.12
N ASP A 82 13.23 31.50 39.67
CA ASP A 82 12.03 32.11 39.09
C ASP A 82 12.31 32.67 37.69
N ALA A 83 13.47 33.32 37.51
CA ALA A 83 13.88 33.85 36.21
C ALA A 83 14.10 32.74 35.18
N LEU A 84 14.77 31.65 35.55
CA LEU A 84 14.96 30.50 34.66
C LEU A 84 13.62 29.82 34.31
N LEU A 85 12.71 29.68 35.26
CA LEU A 85 11.37 29.13 35.02
C LEU A 85 10.53 30.05 34.13
N SER A 86 10.69 31.37 34.25
CA SER A 86 9.99 32.35 33.41
C SER A 86 10.34 32.21 31.92
N ILE A 87 11.56 31.76 31.59
CA ILE A 87 11.96 31.46 30.21
C ILE A 87 11.09 30.32 29.65
N LEU A 88 10.85 29.28 30.45
CA LEU A 88 10.05 28.14 30.02
C LEU A 88 8.58 28.51 29.84
N THR A 89 8.00 29.30 30.74
CA THR A 89 6.60 29.74 30.61
C THR A 89 6.42 30.73 29.46
N THR A 90 7.41 31.60 29.20
CA THR A 90 7.37 32.59 28.13
C THR A 90 7.61 31.98 26.75
N LEU A 91 8.67 31.18 26.58
CA LEU A 91 9.05 30.60 25.28
C LEU A 91 8.38 29.25 25.01
N GLY A 92 7.98 28.53 26.06
CA GLY A 92 7.35 27.20 25.96
C GLY A 92 6.16 27.15 25.02
N PRO A 93 5.19 28.08 25.08
CA PRO A 93 4.05 28.12 24.16
C PRO A 93 4.49 28.26 22.69
N ALA A 94 5.44 29.15 22.40
CA ALA A 94 5.94 29.35 21.04
C ALA A 94 6.71 28.12 20.52
N LEU A 95 7.54 27.49 21.35
CA LEU A 95 8.25 26.26 21.01
C LEU A 95 7.27 25.10 20.78
N ALA A 96 6.26 24.94 21.64
CA ALA A 96 5.24 23.93 21.50
C ALA A 96 4.48 24.09 20.17
N VAL A 97 4.04 25.31 19.85
CA VAL A 97 3.35 25.61 18.59
C VAL A 97 4.27 25.42 17.39
N ALA A 98 5.55 25.80 17.47
CA ALA A 98 6.52 25.55 16.40
C ALA A 98 6.69 24.04 16.12
N VAL A 99 6.80 23.21 17.16
CA VAL A 99 6.91 21.75 17.04
C VAL A 99 5.64 21.17 16.43
N ILE A 100 4.46 21.57 16.92
CA ILE A 100 3.17 21.12 16.39
C ILE A 100 3.04 21.50 14.91
N ALA A 101 3.37 22.76 14.55
CA ALA A 101 3.31 23.24 13.18
C ALA A 101 4.30 22.48 12.26
N ALA A 102 5.52 22.19 12.73
CA ALA A 102 6.50 21.42 11.97
C ALA A 102 6.02 19.98 11.72
N ILE A 103 5.43 19.34 12.73
CA ILE A 103 4.82 18.00 12.62
C ILE A 103 3.64 18.02 11.65
N ALA A 104 2.75 19.00 11.79
CA ALA A 104 1.57 19.18 10.93
C ALA A 104 1.96 19.42 9.47
N ALA A 105 2.95 20.29 9.22
CA ALA A 105 3.50 20.54 7.88
C ALA A 105 4.11 19.27 7.27
N ALA A 106 4.89 18.51 8.05
CA ALA A 106 5.47 17.25 7.62
C ALA A 106 4.39 16.19 7.30
N ALA A 107 3.32 16.14 8.11
CA ALA A 107 2.19 15.26 7.90
C ALA A 107 1.43 15.62 6.61
N ALA A 108 1.08 16.89 6.42
CA ALA A 108 0.36 17.39 5.25
C ALA A 108 1.11 17.17 3.93
N GLN A 109 2.43 17.31 3.91
CA GLN A 109 3.25 17.21 2.69
C GLN A 109 3.71 15.77 2.34
N GLY A 110 3.15 14.74 2.97
CA GLY A 110 3.39 13.34 2.57
C GLY A 110 3.64 12.37 3.73
N GLY A 111 3.31 12.76 4.96
CA GLY A 111 3.33 11.91 6.15
C GLY A 111 4.70 11.81 6.83
N ILE A 112 4.67 11.53 8.13
CA ILE A 112 5.85 11.15 8.92
C ILE A 112 6.16 9.69 8.59
N ARG A 113 7.36 9.42 8.07
CA ARG A 113 7.73 8.08 7.60
C ARG A 113 9.09 7.69 8.13
N PHE A 114 9.13 6.56 8.81
CA PHE A 114 10.37 5.92 9.18
C PHE A 114 10.94 5.19 7.96
N ALA A 115 12.07 5.69 7.42
CA ALA A 115 12.73 5.13 6.25
C ALA A 115 14.12 4.56 6.63
N PRO A 116 14.20 3.40 7.31
CA PRO A 116 15.45 2.87 7.85
C PRO A 116 16.50 2.58 6.77
N LYS A 117 16.07 2.37 5.51
CA LYS A 117 16.99 2.24 4.37
C LYS A 117 17.84 3.49 4.12
N LYS A 118 17.35 4.69 4.47
CA LYS A 118 18.09 5.95 4.35
C LYS A 118 19.06 6.20 5.53
N LEU A 119 18.95 5.44 6.61
CA LEU A 119 19.88 5.50 7.76
C LEU A 119 21.16 4.69 7.52
N LYS A 120 21.23 3.88 6.45
CA LYS A 120 22.43 3.11 6.13
C LYS A 120 23.54 4.06 5.66
N PRO A 121 24.72 4.06 6.31
CA PRO A 121 25.85 4.87 5.85
C PRO A 121 26.27 4.39 4.47
N THR A 122 26.27 5.31 3.50
CA THR A 122 26.75 5.03 2.14
C THR A 122 28.01 5.85 1.90
N VAL A 123 29.11 5.17 1.53
CA VAL A 123 30.44 5.77 1.32
C VAL A 123 30.41 6.93 0.32
N LYS A 124 29.46 6.91 -0.63
CA LYS A 124 29.26 8.00 -1.60
C LYS A 124 28.91 9.35 -0.95
N HIS A 125 28.22 9.35 0.20
CA HIS A 125 27.86 10.59 0.90
C HIS A 125 29.05 11.29 1.58
N PHE A 126 30.18 10.61 1.73
CA PHE A 126 31.38 11.15 2.37
C PHE A 126 32.44 11.66 1.39
N SER A 127 32.19 11.65 0.07
CA SER A 127 33.21 12.15 -0.87
C SER A 127 33.28 13.69 -0.85
N PRO A 128 34.45 14.29 -0.53
CA PRO A 128 34.60 15.75 -0.49
C PRO A 128 34.29 16.41 -1.84
N LYS A 129 34.60 15.72 -2.94
CA LYS A 129 34.34 16.18 -4.31
C LYS A 129 32.84 16.29 -4.63
N GLU A 130 32.02 15.31 -4.25
CA GLU A 130 30.57 15.42 -4.43
C GLU A 130 29.96 16.47 -3.49
N GLY A 131 30.50 16.63 -2.28
CA GLY A 131 30.14 17.71 -1.36
C GLY A 131 30.38 19.08 -1.97
N ALA A 132 31.59 19.34 -2.46
CA ALA A 132 31.95 20.59 -3.13
C ALA A 132 31.09 20.86 -4.37
N LYS A 133 30.81 19.84 -5.20
CA LYS A 133 29.91 19.98 -6.35
C LYS A 133 28.46 20.28 -5.94
N LYS A 134 27.99 19.77 -4.80
CA LYS A 134 26.65 20.09 -4.28
C LYS A 134 26.56 21.51 -3.69
N LEU A 135 27.65 22.02 -3.12
CA LEU A 135 27.72 23.37 -2.53
C LEU A 135 27.98 24.46 -3.56
N PHE A 136 28.85 24.22 -4.55
CA PHE A 136 29.30 25.22 -5.53
C PHE A 136 28.88 24.90 -6.98
N GLY A 137 28.16 23.81 -7.22
CA GLY A 137 27.68 23.47 -8.56
C GLY A 137 26.56 24.39 -9.05
N GLY A 138 26.25 24.35 -10.34
CA GLY A 138 25.22 25.20 -10.95
C GLY A 138 23.82 25.06 -10.31
N GLN A 139 23.49 23.89 -9.78
CA GLN A 139 22.24 23.69 -9.04
C GLN A 139 22.18 24.48 -7.73
N ALA A 140 23.32 24.63 -7.04
CA ALA A 140 23.41 25.41 -5.80
C ALA A 140 23.22 26.89 -6.10
N TRP A 141 23.94 27.42 -7.09
CA TRP A 141 23.78 28.79 -7.59
C TRP A 141 22.34 29.08 -8.03
N TRP A 142 21.71 28.16 -8.76
CA TRP A 142 20.31 28.31 -9.15
C TRP A 142 19.34 28.34 -7.97
N ASN A 143 19.58 27.51 -6.94
CA ASN A 143 18.79 27.56 -5.72
C ASN A 143 19.04 28.84 -4.93
N GLY A 144 20.30 29.31 -4.86
CA GLY A 144 20.67 30.58 -4.25
C GLY A 144 20.01 31.77 -4.94
N ALA A 145 20.01 31.82 -6.27
CA ALA A 145 19.33 32.87 -7.04
C ALA A 145 17.82 32.92 -6.74
N LYS A 146 17.15 31.77 -6.66
CA LYS A 146 15.73 31.72 -6.26
C LYS A 146 15.51 32.19 -4.83
N ALA A 147 16.40 31.82 -3.89
CA ALA A 147 16.32 32.28 -2.51
C ALA A 147 16.53 33.80 -2.41
N ALA A 148 17.50 34.35 -3.13
CA ALA A 148 17.75 35.78 -3.22
C ALA A 148 16.55 36.53 -3.81
N LEU A 149 15.92 36.01 -4.87
CA LEU A 149 14.71 36.60 -5.45
C LEU A 149 13.55 36.62 -4.46
N LYS A 150 13.33 35.52 -3.72
CA LYS A 150 12.29 35.44 -2.68
C LYS A 150 12.57 36.43 -1.53
N ALA A 151 13.82 36.52 -1.10
CA ALA A 151 14.25 37.47 -0.07
C ALA A 151 14.07 38.92 -0.54
N ALA A 152 14.44 39.24 -1.78
CA ALA A 152 14.23 40.56 -2.37
C ALA A 152 12.74 40.91 -2.46
N ALA A 153 11.88 39.97 -2.85
CA ALA A 153 10.44 40.18 -2.89
C ALA A 153 9.87 40.52 -1.50
N ILE A 154 10.29 39.79 -0.45
CA ILE A 154 9.92 40.12 0.94
C ILE A 154 10.50 41.47 1.36
N GLY A 155 11.75 41.77 0.99
CA GLY A 155 12.40 43.05 1.26
C GLY A 155 11.65 44.24 0.67
N VAL A 156 11.14 44.12 -0.57
CA VAL A 156 10.31 45.14 -1.19
C VAL A 156 9.00 45.34 -0.43
N VAL A 157 8.31 44.24 -0.07
CA VAL A 157 7.07 44.32 0.72
C VAL A 157 7.31 45.00 2.07
N LEU A 158 8.38 44.61 2.76
CA LEU A 158 8.76 45.22 4.04
C LEU A 158 9.13 46.70 3.89
N TYR A 159 9.88 47.05 2.83
CA TYR A 159 10.22 48.45 2.54
C TYR A 159 8.98 49.31 2.37
N LEU A 160 7.96 48.83 1.65
CA LEU A 160 6.69 49.55 1.48
C LEU A 160 5.95 49.76 2.80
N VAL A 161 5.95 48.77 3.69
CA VAL A 161 5.33 48.91 5.02
C VAL A 161 6.11 49.91 5.88
N VAL A 162 7.46 49.85 5.86
CA VAL A 162 8.31 50.80 6.58
C VAL A 162 8.06 52.23 6.11
N GLN A 163 7.92 52.46 4.81
CA GLN A 163 7.58 53.77 4.24
C GLN A 163 6.24 54.31 4.77
N GLY A 164 5.28 53.45 5.12
CA GLY A 164 4.02 53.84 5.75
C GLY A 164 4.13 54.11 7.25
N VAL A 165 4.96 53.36 7.98
CA VAL A 165 5.10 53.45 9.45
C VAL A 165 6.02 54.59 9.88
N VAL A 166 7.11 54.83 9.15
CA VAL A 166 8.14 55.84 9.51
C VAL A 166 7.58 57.25 9.67
N PRO A 167 6.72 57.78 8.78
CA PRO A 167 6.15 59.12 8.96
C PRO A 167 5.30 59.25 10.23
N VAL A 168 4.58 58.19 10.60
CA VAL A 168 3.77 58.14 11.84
C VAL A 168 4.66 58.20 13.07
N LEU A 169 5.79 57.48 13.05
CA LEU A 169 6.78 57.51 14.13
C LEU A 169 7.53 58.85 14.21
N ILE A 170 7.88 59.47 13.09
CA ILE A 170 8.56 60.78 13.09
C ILE A 170 7.61 61.90 13.52
N GLY A 171 6.32 61.81 13.18
CA GLY A 171 5.29 62.75 13.63
C GLY A 171 4.92 62.66 15.11
N SER A 172 5.50 61.69 15.85
CA SER A 172 5.15 61.39 17.24
C SER A 172 5.67 62.36 18.29
N GLY A 173 6.37 63.44 17.90
CA GLY A 173 6.81 64.49 18.84
C GLY A 173 5.69 65.20 19.62
N VAL A 174 4.42 64.89 19.32
CA VAL A 174 3.20 65.40 19.98
C VAL A 174 2.53 64.34 20.88
N HIS A 175 3.04 63.10 20.91
CA HIS A 175 2.47 61.97 21.66
C HIS A 175 3.21 61.73 22.97
N SER A 176 2.53 61.11 23.94
CA SER A 176 3.18 60.63 25.16
C SER A 176 4.18 59.52 24.82
N LEU A 177 5.17 59.28 25.70
CA LEU A 177 6.14 58.20 25.53
C LEU A 177 5.44 56.84 25.35
N GLN A 178 4.39 56.59 26.13
CA GLN A 178 3.65 55.34 26.08
C GLN A 178 2.88 55.17 24.77
N ALA A 179 2.20 56.21 24.28
CA ALA A 179 1.53 56.17 22.99
C ALA A 179 2.52 55.95 21.83
N THR A 180 3.73 56.52 21.91
CA THR A 180 4.78 56.33 20.91
C THR A 180 5.28 54.88 20.89
N LEU A 181 5.44 54.26 22.07
CA LEU A 181 5.82 52.85 22.19
C LEU A 181 4.75 51.92 21.62
N ASP A 182 3.47 52.17 21.91
CA ASP A 182 2.36 51.37 21.39
C ASP A 182 2.30 51.43 19.86
N ILE A 183 2.43 52.63 19.28
CA ILE A 183 2.50 52.82 17.82
C ILE A 183 3.69 52.05 17.22
N ALA A 184 4.86 52.08 17.88
CA ALA A 184 6.04 51.35 17.41
C ALA A 184 5.85 49.83 17.46
N ILE A 185 5.24 49.31 18.53
CA ILE A 185 4.94 47.88 18.68
C ILE A 185 3.93 47.44 17.61
N ASP A 186 2.85 48.20 17.39
CA ASP A 186 1.86 47.90 16.37
C ASP A 186 2.44 47.97 14.95
N GLY A 187 3.31 48.95 14.69
CA GLY A 187 4.07 49.05 13.45
C GLY A 187 4.98 47.83 13.22
N ALA A 188 5.72 47.40 14.25
CA ALA A 188 6.56 46.21 14.19
C ALA A 188 5.74 44.92 13.97
N MET A 189 4.61 44.78 14.67
CA MET A 189 3.70 43.64 14.49
C MET A 189 3.08 43.63 13.08
N THR A 190 2.77 44.81 12.52
CA THR A 190 2.29 44.95 11.14
C THR A 190 3.35 44.50 10.14
N LEU A 191 4.62 44.88 10.34
CA LEU A 191 5.75 44.43 9.53
C LEU A 191 5.88 42.90 9.55
N VAL A 192 5.88 42.30 10.75
CA VAL A 192 6.00 40.85 10.92
C VAL A 192 4.83 40.10 10.26
N ARG A 193 3.58 40.54 10.49
CA ARG A 193 2.39 39.94 9.86
C ARG A 193 2.44 40.03 8.34
N THR A 194 2.84 41.18 7.80
CA THR A 194 2.92 41.37 6.34
C THR A 194 4.03 40.52 5.73
N ALA A 195 5.19 40.39 6.39
CA ALA A 195 6.24 39.48 5.95
C ALA A 195 5.78 38.02 5.93
N VAL A 196 5.05 37.58 6.95
CA VAL A 196 4.47 36.23 6.99
C VAL A 196 3.48 36.01 5.86
N ILE A 197 2.59 36.96 5.59
CA ILE A 197 1.63 36.89 4.48
C ILE A 197 2.36 36.79 3.14
N ALA A 198 3.34 37.67 2.88
CA ALA A 198 4.16 37.61 1.67
C ALA A 198 4.92 36.28 1.56
N GLY A 199 5.46 35.79 2.68
CA GLY A 199 6.09 34.49 2.80
C GLY A 199 5.15 33.34 2.42
N PHE A 200 3.92 33.34 2.91
CA PHE A 200 2.90 32.35 2.54
C PHE A 200 2.53 32.40 1.06
N VAL A 201 2.44 33.59 0.46
CA VAL A 201 2.21 33.73 -0.99
C VAL A 201 3.34 33.07 -1.78
N LEU A 202 4.59 33.37 -1.44
CA LEU A 202 5.77 32.76 -2.08
C LEU A 202 5.84 31.25 -1.86
N ALA A 203 5.51 30.79 -0.64
CA ALA A 203 5.44 29.38 -0.31
C ALA A 203 4.35 28.63 -1.09
N GLY A 204 3.19 29.26 -1.30
CA GLY A 204 2.12 28.73 -2.12
C GLY A 204 2.56 28.53 -3.56
N LEU A 205 3.26 29.51 -4.14
CA LEU A 205 3.85 29.39 -5.48
C LEU A 205 4.88 28.25 -5.54
N ASP A 206 5.75 28.13 -4.55
CA ASP A 206 6.72 27.03 -4.44
C ASP A 206 6.03 25.67 -4.37
N ALA A 207 4.98 25.54 -3.54
CA ALA A 207 4.20 24.33 -3.40
C ALA A 207 3.51 23.92 -4.72
N LEU A 208 2.97 24.87 -5.48
CA LEU A 208 2.40 24.59 -6.81
C LEU A 208 3.46 24.07 -7.79
N VAL A 209 4.66 24.64 -7.79
CA VAL A 209 5.78 24.17 -8.62
C VAL A 209 6.20 22.76 -8.22
N VAL A 210 6.35 22.50 -6.92
CA VAL A 210 6.67 21.16 -6.39
C VAL A 210 5.59 20.15 -6.75
N MET A 211 4.31 20.52 -6.63
CA MET A 211 3.18 19.66 -6.99
C MET A 211 3.18 19.31 -8.48
N LYS A 212 3.41 20.29 -9.37
CA LYS A 212 3.56 20.04 -10.81
C LYS A 212 4.75 19.12 -11.11
N ARG A 213 5.89 19.32 -10.46
CA ARG A 213 7.08 18.48 -10.63
C ARG A 213 6.86 17.05 -10.17
N ASN A 214 6.23 16.87 -9.00
CA ASN A 214 5.84 15.57 -8.48
C ASN A 214 4.89 14.86 -9.45
N ARG A 215 3.86 15.56 -9.95
CA ARG A 215 2.89 15.00 -10.91
C ARG A 215 3.58 14.53 -12.20
N LYS A 216 4.56 15.28 -12.72
CA LYS A 216 5.36 14.89 -13.89
C LYS A 216 6.26 13.68 -13.59
N GLN A 217 6.93 13.68 -12.44
CA GLN A 217 7.83 12.59 -12.02
C GLN A 217 7.08 11.28 -11.76
N THR A 218 5.82 11.35 -11.30
CA THR A 218 5.01 10.17 -10.98
C THR A 218 4.39 9.53 -12.22
N ARG A 219 4.39 10.19 -13.40
CA ARG A 219 3.78 9.63 -14.60
C ARG A 219 4.41 8.29 -14.99
N MET A 220 3.57 7.43 -15.56
CA MET A 220 3.93 6.09 -15.99
C MET A 220 3.77 5.94 -17.49
N SER A 221 4.48 4.99 -18.09
CA SER A 221 4.20 4.56 -19.47
C SER A 221 3.10 3.49 -19.49
N LYS A 222 2.42 3.34 -20.62
CA LYS A 222 1.43 2.25 -20.81
C LYS A 222 2.02 0.86 -20.53
N LYS A 223 3.31 0.67 -20.89
CA LYS A 223 4.05 -0.55 -20.60
C LYS A 223 4.26 -0.76 -19.10
N GLU A 224 4.69 0.28 -18.38
CA GLU A 224 4.88 0.21 -16.92
C GLU A 224 3.56 -0.15 -16.20
N ILE A 225 2.42 0.38 -16.65
CA ILE A 225 1.10 0.05 -16.08
C ILE A 225 0.74 -1.42 -16.37
N LYS A 226 0.91 -1.87 -17.62
CA LYS A 226 0.63 -3.27 -18.00
C LYS A 226 1.50 -4.25 -17.21
N ASP A 227 2.77 -3.93 -17.00
CA ASP A 227 3.69 -4.75 -16.23
C ASP A 227 3.32 -4.78 -14.74
N GLU A 228 2.83 -3.68 -14.18
CA GLU A 228 2.35 -3.63 -12.79
C GLU A 228 1.06 -4.45 -12.60
N HIS A 229 0.11 -4.40 -13.55
CA HIS A 229 -1.06 -5.28 -13.55
C HIS A 229 -0.66 -6.76 -13.62
N LYS A 230 0.29 -7.10 -14.50
CA LYS A 230 0.83 -8.47 -14.59
C LYS A 230 1.48 -8.94 -13.29
N GLN A 231 2.20 -8.06 -12.59
CA GLN A 231 2.81 -8.40 -11.29
C GLN A 231 1.77 -8.59 -10.19
N ALA A 232 0.70 -7.81 -10.20
CA ALA A 232 -0.34 -7.85 -9.17
C ALA A 232 -1.30 -9.04 -9.35
N GLU A 233 -1.76 -9.28 -10.57
CA GLU A 233 -2.79 -10.30 -10.88
C GLU A 233 -2.22 -11.61 -11.45
N GLY A 234 -0.94 -11.60 -11.81
CA GLY A 234 -0.29 -12.68 -12.57
C GLY A 234 -0.58 -12.58 -14.07
N ASP A 235 0.22 -13.26 -14.89
CA ASP A 235 -0.02 -13.29 -16.33
C ASP A 235 -1.24 -14.20 -16.64
N PRO A 236 -2.29 -13.70 -17.34
CA PRO A 236 -3.46 -14.49 -17.70
C PRO A 236 -3.12 -15.78 -18.44
N HIS A 237 -2.07 -15.78 -19.29
CA HIS A 237 -1.64 -16.97 -20.01
C HIS A 237 -1.08 -18.02 -19.05
N ILE A 238 -0.32 -17.60 -18.05
CA ILE A 238 0.23 -18.50 -17.02
C ILE A 238 -0.89 -19.07 -16.15
N LYS A 239 -1.91 -18.26 -15.80
CA LYS A 239 -3.09 -18.74 -15.08
C LYS A 239 -3.87 -19.79 -15.89
N GLY A 240 -4.05 -19.55 -17.18
CA GLY A 240 -4.67 -20.49 -18.11
C GLY A 240 -3.89 -21.81 -18.23
N GLN A 241 -2.57 -21.74 -18.44
CA GLN A 241 -1.70 -22.91 -18.53
C GLN A 241 -1.70 -23.75 -17.23
N ARG A 242 -1.69 -23.09 -16.07
CA ARG A 242 -1.79 -23.79 -14.77
C ARG A 242 -3.11 -24.55 -14.66
N ARG A 243 -4.23 -23.95 -15.06
CA ARG A 243 -5.55 -24.60 -15.03
C ARG A 243 -5.62 -25.79 -15.99
N GLN A 244 -5.07 -25.66 -17.20
CA GLN A 244 -5.02 -26.77 -18.17
C GLN A 244 -4.20 -27.95 -17.63
N ARG A 245 -2.99 -27.71 -17.12
CA ARG A 245 -2.16 -28.76 -16.50
C ARG A 245 -2.86 -29.43 -15.32
N GLN A 246 -3.59 -28.69 -14.49
CA GLN A 246 -4.36 -29.27 -13.38
C GLN A 246 -5.43 -30.24 -13.87
N ILE A 247 -6.16 -29.88 -14.94
CA ILE A 247 -7.17 -30.76 -15.55
C ILE A 247 -6.52 -32.01 -16.15
N GLU A 248 -5.40 -31.87 -16.86
CA GLU A 248 -4.66 -32.99 -17.43
C GLU A 248 -4.16 -33.95 -16.35
N MET A 249 -3.56 -33.44 -15.27
CA MET A 249 -3.11 -34.27 -14.14
C MET A 249 -4.28 -35.01 -13.47
N SER A 250 -5.42 -34.34 -13.28
CA SER A 250 -6.62 -34.96 -12.72
C SER A 250 -7.14 -36.08 -13.61
N ARG A 251 -7.21 -35.86 -14.93
CA ARG A 251 -7.60 -36.89 -15.90
C ARG A 251 -6.63 -38.08 -15.90
N ASN A 252 -5.33 -37.82 -15.86
CA ASN A 252 -4.33 -38.89 -15.83
C ASN A 252 -4.44 -39.74 -14.56
N ARG A 253 -4.68 -39.11 -13.39
CA ARG A 253 -4.95 -39.83 -12.14
C ARG A 253 -6.20 -40.70 -12.23
N MET A 254 -7.30 -40.14 -12.72
CA MET A 254 -8.55 -40.87 -12.93
C MET A 254 -8.35 -42.08 -13.87
N MET A 255 -7.59 -41.91 -14.96
CA MET A 255 -7.29 -42.99 -15.89
C MET A 255 -6.40 -44.08 -15.28
N ALA A 256 -5.46 -43.73 -14.41
CA ALA A 256 -4.62 -44.69 -13.70
C ALA A 256 -5.44 -45.54 -12.70
N GLU A 257 -6.43 -44.94 -12.04
CA GLU A 257 -7.32 -45.66 -11.10
C GLU A 257 -8.20 -46.72 -11.77
N VAL A 258 -8.43 -46.64 -13.09
CA VAL A 258 -9.24 -47.64 -13.81
C VAL A 258 -8.72 -49.07 -13.60
N ALA A 259 -7.41 -49.26 -13.47
CA ALA A 259 -6.81 -50.57 -13.23
C ALA A 259 -7.21 -51.19 -11.86
N ASN A 260 -7.62 -50.35 -10.90
CA ASN A 260 -8.07 -50.76 -9.58
C ASN A 260 -9.58 -51.00 -9.50
N ALA A 261 -10.30 -50.92 -10.63
CA ALA A 261 -11.74 -51.13 -10.66
C ALA A 261 -12.12 -52.61 -10.56
N ASP A 262 -13.23 -52.87 -9.87
CA ASP A 262 -13.81 -54.21 -9.79
C ASP A 262 -14.64 -54.54 -11.02
N VAL A 263 -15.31 -53.52 -11.58
CA VAL A 263 -16.10 -53.60 -12.80
C VAL A 263 -16.15 -52.25 -13.51
N VAL A 264 -16.21 -52.29 -14.85
CA VAL A 264 -16.51 -51.11 -15.67
C VAL A 264 -17.85 -51.29 -16.37
N MET A 265 -18.80 -50.40 -16.07
CA MET A 265 -20.09 -50.30 -16.73
C MET A 265 -19.94 -49.57 -18.06
N VAL A 266 -20.45 -50.17 -19.13
CA VAL A 266 -20.23 -49.68 -20.50
C VAL A 266 -21.56 -49.41 -21.21
N ASN A 267 -21.69 -48.17 -21.69
CA ASN A 267 -22.53 -47.85 -22.85
C ASN A 267 -21.60 -47.76 -24.08
N PRO A 268 -21.70 -48.70 -25.05
CA PRO A 268 -20.68 -48.91 -26.08
C PRO A 268 -20.24 -47.64 -26.83
N THR A 269 -21.17 -46.72 -27.08
CA THR A 269 -20.92 -45.53 -27.90
C THR A 269 -20.84 -44.22 -27.12
N HIS A 270 -21.24 -44.19 -25.85
CA HIS A 270 -21.46 -42.91 -25.15
C HIS A 270 -20.71 -42.75 -23.83
N VAL A 271 -20.72 -43.77 -22.95
CA VAL A 271 -20.35 -43.60 -21.53
C VAL A 271 -19.62 -44.84 -21.01
N ALA A 272 -18.65 -44.61 -20.12
CA ALA A 272 -18.06 -45.68 -19.30
C ALA A 272 -17.91 -45.19 -17.85
N VAL A 273 -18.23 -46.06 -16.89
CA VAL A 273 -18.12 -45.79 -15.45
C VAL A 273 -17.43 -46.96 -14.77
N ALA A 274 -16.29 -46.70 -14.13
CA ALA A 274 -15.53 -47.68 -13.38
C ALA A 274 -15.91 -47.62 -11.90
N LEU A 275 -16.26 -48.77 -11.33
CA LEU A 275 -16.66 -48.91 -9.94
C LEU A 275 -15.63 -49.72 -9.16
N ARG A 276 -15.40 -49.31 -7.93
CA ARG A 276 -14.60 -50.05 -6.95
C ARG A 276 -15.43 -50.31 -5.70
N TYR A 277 -15.37 -51.53 -5.21
CA TYR A 277 -16.06 -51.97 -4.01
C TYR A 277 -15.07 -52.68 -3.08
N GLU A 278 -14.87 -52.11 -1.90
CA GLU A 278 -14.05 -52.71 -0.86
C GLU A 278 -14.96 -53.37 0.18
N PRO A 279 -14.86 -54.69 0.41
CA PRO A 279 -15.70 -55.37 1.41
C PRO A 279 -15.58 -54.76 2.80
N GLY A 280 -16.71 -54.52 3.46
CA GLY A 280 -16.75 -53.89 4.79
C GLY A 280 -16.68 -52.35 4.78
N THR A 281 -16.45 -51.75 3.61
CA THR A 281 -16.73 -50.33 3.37
C THR A 281 -18.16 -50.19 2.82
N GLY A 282 -18.72 -48.97 2.79
CA GLY A 282 -20.11 -48.69 2.42
C GLY A 282 -20.48 -49.05 0.97
N ALA A 283 -21.18 -48.16 0.27
CA ALA A 283 -21.56 -48.45 -1.11
C ALA A 283 -20.37 -48.36 -2.08
N PRO A 284 -20.39 -49.08 -3.23
CA PRO A 284 -19.37 -48.97 -4.26
C PRO A 284 -19.10 -47.52 -4.69
N ARG A 285 -17.84 -47.18 -4.94
CA ARG A 285 -17.41 -45.83 -5.35
C ARG A 285 -17.11 -45.77 -6.83
N VAL A 286 -17.47 -44.65 -7.45
CA VAL A 286 -17.08 -44.33 -8.83
C VAL A 286 -15.64 -43.85 -8.84
N ILE A 287 -14.72 -44.63 -9.39
CA ILE A 287 -13.28 -44.27 -9.42
C ILE A 287 -12.85 -43.66 -10.75
N ALA A 288 -13.61 -43.89 -11.81
CA ALA A 288 -13.46 -43.19 -13.09
C ALA A 288 -14.81 -43.10 -13.80
N LYS A 289 -15.07 -41.99 -14.48
CA LYS A 289 -16.21 -41.88 -15.42
C LYS A 289 -15.85 -40.99 -16.59
N GLY A 290 -16.49 -41.22 -17.73
CA GLY A 290 -16.28 -40.36 -18.89
C GLY A 290 -17.34 -40.53 -19.96
N ARG A 291 -17.38 -39.56 -20.87
CA ARG A 291 -18.18 -39.59 -22.11
C ARG A 291 -17.28 -39.53 -23.34
N GLY A 292 -17.78 -40.06 -24.46
CA GLY A 292 -17.10 -39.97 -25.77
C GLY A 292 -15.67 -40.52 -25.73
N HIS A 293 -14.68 -39.69 -26.09
CA HIS A 293 -13.28 -40.12 -26.15
C HIS A 293 -12.73 -40.62 -24.80
N ILE A 294 -13.13 -40.00 -23.68
CA ILE A 294 -12.70 -40.45 -22.34
C ILE A 294 -13.32 -41.81 -22.02
N ALA A 295 -14.58 -42.05 -22.39
CA ALA A 295 -15.20 -43.36 -22.23
C ALA A 295 -14.49 -44.45 -23.05
N ALA A 296 -14.07 -44.13 -24.28
CA ALA A 296 -13.30 -45.04 -25.11
C ALA A 296 -11.95 -45.39 -24.46
N ARG A 297 -11.24 -44.38 -23.92
CA ARG A 297 -9.99 -44.59 -23.18
C ARG A 297 -10.17 -45.42 -21.92
N ILE A 298 -11.26 -45.22 -21.16
CA ILE A 298 -11.55 -46.02 -19.96
C ILE A 298 -11.72 -47.49 -20.34
N ARG A 299 -12.43 -47.80 -21.44
CA ARG A 299 -12.58 -49.18 -21.93
C ARG A 299 -11.27 -49.78 -22.40
N GLU A 300 -10.46 -49.02 -23.13
CA GLU A 300 -9.12 -49.44 -23.55
C GLU A 300 -8.26 -49.80 -22.33
N LYS A 301 -8.23 -48.91 -21.32
CA LYS A 301 -7.47 -49.14 -20.08
C LYS A 301 -8.01 -50.30 -19.25
N ALA A 302 -9.33 -50.48 -19.20
CA ALA A 302 -9.96 -51.62 -18.53
C ALA A 302 -9.60 -52.94 -19.22
N ALA A 303 -9.59 -52.98 -20.55
CA ALA A 303 -9.17 -54.14 -21.32
C ALA A 303 -7.68 -54.46 -21.10
N GLU A 304 -6.80 -53.45 -21.14
CA GLU A 304 -5.37 -53.60 -20.82
C GLU A 304 -5.15 -54.17 -19.41
N ALA A 305 -5.89 -53.66 -18.42
CA ALA A 305 -5.78 -54.06 -17.02
C ALA A 305 -6.58 -55.33 -16.70
N GLN A 306 -7.20 -55.97 -17.69
CA GLN A 306 -8.05 -57.15 -17.52
C GLN A 306 -9.21 -56.95 -16.52
N VAL A 307 -9.70 -55.72 -16.43
CA VAL A 307 -10.87 -55.38 -15.61
C VAL A 307 -12.14 -55.82 -16.35
N PRO A 308 -13.07 -56.55 -15.69
CA PRO A 308 -14.32 -56.98 -16.29
C PRO A 308 -15.17 -55.79 -16.76
N MET A 309 -15.62 -55.83 -18.01
CA MET A 309 -16.53 -54.82 -18.56
C MET A 309 -17.93 -55.41 -18.69
N VAL A 310 -18.94 -54.72 -18.18
CA VAL A 310 -20.34 -55.14 -18.27
C VAL A 310 -21.13 -54.11 -19.07
N GLN A 311 -21.75 -54.57 -20.15
CA GLN A 311 -22.62 -53.76 -20.98
C GLN A 311 -24.03 -53.73 -20.38
N ASP A 312 -24.37 -52.62 -19.74
CA ASP A 312 -25.71 -52.26 -19.30
C ASP A 312 -25.89 -50.76 -19.57
N VAL A 313 -26.66 -50.45 -20.61
CA VAL A 313 -26.81 -49.07 -21.12
C VAL A 313 -27.61 -48.18 -20.14
N PRO A 314 -28.77 -48.61 -19.61
CA PRO A 314 -29.49 -47.87 -18.58
C PRO A 314 -28.64 -47.59 -17.33
N LEU A 315 -27.98 -48.60 -16.77
CA LEU A 315 -27.22 -48.46 -15.54
C LEU A 315 -25.96 -47.61 -15.74
N ALA A 316 -25.25 -47.76 -16.85
CA ALA A 316 -24.07 -46.95 -17.15
C ALA A 316 -24.42 -45.45 -17.32
N ARG A 317 -25.59 -45.13 -17.90
CA ARG A 317 -26.08 -43.74 -17.99
C ARG A 317 -26.48 -43.20 -16.61
N ALA A 318 -27.25 -43.97 -15.85
CA ALA A 318 -27.70 -43.59 -14.52
C ALA A 318 -26.52 -43.32 -13.57
N LEU A 319 -25.51 -44.18 -13.57
CA LEU A 319 -24.30 -44.01 -12.76
C LEU A 319 -23.48 -42.79 -13.16
N HIS A 320 -23.36 -42.52 -14.47
CA HIS A 320 -22.60 -41.37 -14.95
C HIS A 320 -23.25 -40.04 -14.57
N ASP A 321 -24.58 -40.00 -14.58
CA ASP A 321 -25.36 -38.78 -14.36
C ASP A 321 -25.61 -38.52 -12.88
N ALA A 322 -25.74 -39.58 -12.07
CA ALA A 322 -26.03 -39.47 -10.64
C ALA A 322 -24.79 -39.31 -9.74
N CYS A 323 -23.59 -39.67 -10.19
CA CYS A 323 -22.38 -39.70 -9.34
C CYS A 323 -21.18 -39.00 -9.98
N GLU A 324 -20.40 -38.25 -9.19
CA GLU A 324 -19.07 -37.77 -9.56
C GLU A 324 -17.96 -38.75 -9.16
N VAL A 325 -16.78 -38.61 -9.76
CA VAL A 325 -15.60 -39.43 -9.42
C VAL A 325 -15.22 -39.22 -7.95
N GLY A 326 -15.06 -40.31 -7.20
CA GLY A 326 -14.78 -40.37 -5.76
C GLY A 326 -16.02 -40.57 -4.89
N GLN A 327 -17.23 -40.39 -5.43
CA GLN A 327 -18.48 -40.55 -4.69
C GLN A 327 -18.95 -41.99 -4.64
N GLU A 328 -19.65 -42.33 -3.55
CA GLU A 328 -20.43 -43.56 -3.46
C GLU A 328 -21.66 -43.48 -4.37
N ILE A 329 -22.07 -44.63 -4.91
CA ILE A 329 -23.32 -44.71 -5.68
C ILE A 329 -24.52 -44.33 -4.80
N PRO A 330 -25.65 -43.87 -5.36
CA PRO A 330 -26.85 -43.58 -4.59
C PRO A 330 -27.65 -44.85 -4.29
N ALA A 331 -28.41 -44.82 -3.18
CA ALA A 331 -29.17 -45.97 -2.67
C ALA A 331 -30.10 -46.64 -3.69
N HIS A 332 -30.71 -45.86 -4.58
CA HIS A 332 -31.62 -46.39 -5.61
C HIS A 332 -30.91 -47.24 -6.69
N LEU A 333 -29.58 -47.14 -6.82
CA LEU A 333 -28.78 -47.96 -7.75
C LEU A 333 -28.11 -49.16 -7.06
N TYR A 334 -28.24 -49.33 -5.74
CA TYR A 334 -27.56 -50.38 -4.99
C TYR A 334 -27.91 -51.77 -5.49
N ALA A 335 -29.20 -52.05 -5.66
CA ALA A 335 -29.65 -53.37 -6.09
C ALA A 335 -29.10 -53.74 -7.48
N ALA A 336 -29.10 -52.78 -8.42
CA ALA A 336 -28.60 -52.99 -9.77
C ALA A 336 -27.08 -53.21 -9.78
N VAL A 337 -26.32 -52.39 -9.05
CA VAL A 337 -24.86 -52.54 -8.97
C VAL A 337 -24.45 -53.81 -8.21
N ALA A 338 -25.16 -54.18 -7.15
CA ALA A 338 -24.88 -55.39 -6.39
C ALA A 338 -25.04 -56.65 -7.24
N ARG A 339 -26.07 -56.71 -8.11
CA ARG A 339 -26.24 -57.80 -9.08
C ARG A 339 -25.05 -57.90 -10.02
N VAL A 340 -24.62 -56.77 -10.60
CA VAL A 340 -23.48 -56.73 -11.51
C VAL A 340 -22.19 -57.18 -10.79
N LEU A 341 -21.94 -56.71 -9.58
CA LEU A 341 -20.77 -57.14 -8.80
C LEU A 341 -20.82 -58.64 -8.48
N ALA A 342 -21.98 -59.18 -8.09
CA ALA A 342 -22.16 -60.61 -7.85
C ALA A 342 -21.91 -61.45 -9.11
N PHE A 343 -22.41 -60.99 -10.26
CA PHE A 343 -22.17 -61.60 -11.56
C PHE A 343 -20.68 -61.61 -11.92
N VAL A 344 -20.00 -60.48 -11.76
CA VAL A 344 -18.56 -60.36 -12.00
C VAL A 344 -17.74 -61.25 -11.04
N MET A 345 -18.14 -61.35 -9.77
CA MET A 345 -17.49 -62.26 -8.81
C MET A 345 -17.66 -63.72 -9.21
N ALA A 346 -18.84 -64.11 -9.72
CA ALA A 346 -19.08 -65.45 -10.25
C ALA A 346 -18.23 -65.75 -11.50
N LEU A 347 -18.08 -64.78 -12.40
CA LEU A 347 -17.19 -64.87 -13.57
C LEU A 347 -15.71 -65.02 -13.18
N LYS A 348 -15.25 -64.24 -12.19
CA LYS A 348 -13.88 -64.34 -11.64
C LYS A 348 -13.59 -65.73 -11.08
N ARG A 349 -14.54 -66.34 -10.36
CA ARG A 349 -14.41 -67.73 -9.83
C ARG A 349 -14.33 -68.79 -10.94
N ARG A 350 -14.89 -68.52 -12.12
CA ARG A 350 -14.89 -69.43 -13.29
C ARG A 350 -13.72 -69.19 -14.25
N GLY A 351 -12.82 -68.24 -13.95
CA GLY A 351 -11.68 -67.90 -14.81
C GLY A 351 -12.03 -67.16 -16.10
N ALA A 352 -13.26 -66.65 -16.25
CA ALA A 352 -13.78 -66.04 -17.48
C ALA A 352 -14.15 -64.56 -17.30
N ALA A 353 -13.43 -63.85 -16.42
CA ALA A 353 -13.76 -62.46 -16.04
C ALA A 353 -13.24 -61.38 -17.00
N THR A 354 -12.48 -61.77 -18.02
CA THR A 354 -11.90 -60.83 -18.98
C THR A 354 -12.81 -60.65 -20.19
N GLY A 355 -12.94 -59.41 -20.64
CA GLY A 355 -13.70 -59.06 -21.82
C GLY A 355 -14.99 -58.28 -21.53
N LEU A 356 -15.78 -58.10 -22.59
CA LEU A 356 -17.08 -57.44 -22.52
C LEU A 356 -18.17 -58.48 -22.33
N HIS A 357 -18.86 -58.42 -21.20
CA HIS A 357 -19.97 -59.28 -20.86
C HIS A 357 -21.28 -58.50 -20.96
N ARG A 358 -22.36 -59.19 -21.33
CA ARG A 358 -23.72 -58.67 -21.20
C ARG A 358 -24.36 -59.38 -20.01
N ASP A 359 -25.02 -58.62 -19.16
CA ASP A 359 -25.84 -59.21 -18.11
C ASP A 359 -27.05 -59.89 -18.79
N PRO A 360 -27.25 -61.21 -18.64
CA PRO A 360 -28.34 -61.94 -19.28
C PRO A 360 -29.74 -61.49 -18.84
N GLU A 361 -29.88 -60.76 -17.73
CA GLU A 361 -31.18 -60.24 -17.25
C GLU A 361 -31.45 -58.77 -17.61
N ALA A 362 -30.49 -58.07 -18.24
CA ALA A 362 -30.67 -56.65 -18.61
C ALA A 362 -31.75 -56.43 -19.69
N GLU A 363 -32.19 -57.48 -20.39
CA GLU A 363 -33.31 -57.45 -21.34
C GLU A 363 -34.70 -57.67 -20.69
N ALA A 364 -34.77 -58.01 -19.40
CA ALA A 364 -36.04 -58.40 -18.74
C ALA A 364 -36.79 -57.24 -18.04
N VAL A 365 -36.30 -56.00 -18.12
CA VAL A 365 -37.00 -54.83 -17.56
C VAL A 365 -37.70 -54.07 -18.69
N PRO A 366 -39.04 -54.18 -18.84
CA PRO A 366 -39.76 -53.34 -19.79
C PRO A 366 -39.73 -51.87 -19.34
N SER A 367 -39.74 -51.00 -20.34
CA SER A 367 -39.74 -49.53 -20.28
C SER A 367 -40.69 -48.91 -19.26
#